data_AF-A0A3M1DXF4-F1
#
_entry.id   AF-A0A3M1DXF4-F1
#
_cell.length_a   1.000
_cell.length_b   1.000
_cell.length_c   1.000
_cell.angle_alpha   90.00
_cell.angle_beta   90.00
_cell.angle_gamma   90.00
#
_symmetry.space_group_name_H-M   'P 1'
#
loop_
_entity.id
_entity.type
_entity.pdbx_description
1 polymer ?
#
loop_
_entity_poly.entity_id
_entity_poly.type
_entity_poly.pdbx_seq_one_letter_code
_entity_poly.pdbx_strand_id
1 'polypeptide(L)' 'ACYRRALRRNPRYALAHNNLGIALLRLGRPAEAAAHFRSALRLDPDLSNAKQGLQSALTAMKQSAP' A
#
# COMPACT_ATOMS: atom_id res chain seq x y z
N ALA A 1 7.14 29.31 8.92
CA ALA A 1 6.81 27.96 9.42
C ALA A 1 5.70 27.34 8.56
N CYS A 2 5.66 26.00 8.43
CA CYS A 2 4.45 25.19 8.12
C CYS A 2 4.02 24.80 6.68
N TYR A 3 4.62 25.25 5.57
CA TYR A 3 4.27 24.66 4.24
C TYR A 3 4.89 23.28 3.98
N ARG A 4 6.08 23.00 4.54
CA ARG A 4 6.80 21.71 4.39
C ARG A 4 6.07 20.50 5.01
N ARG A 5 5.07 20.74 5.87
CA ARG A 5 4.14 19.73 6.45
C ARG A 5 2.76 19.72 5.75
N ALA A 6 2.38 20.79 5.05
CA ALA A 6 1.13 20.84 4.30
C ALA A 6 1.20 19.97 3.02
N LEU A 7 2.40 19.84 2.46
CA LEU A 7 2.76 18.88 1.41
C LEU A 7 3.22 17.52 1.99
N ARG A 8 2.65 17.08 3.13
CA ARG A 8 2.60 15.67 3.55
C ARG A 8 1.79 14.84 2.54
N ARG A 9 2.32 14.79 1.31
CA ARG A 9 2.12 13.79 0.26
C ARG A 9 0.65 13.42 0.08
N ASN A 10 -0.09 14.31 -0.59
CA ASN A 10 -1.52 14.19 -0.94
C ASN A 10 -2.14 12.85 -0.49
N PRO A 11 -2.82 12.80 0.67
CA PRO A 11 -3.35 11.56 1.24
C PRO A 11 -4.18 10.76 0.24
N ARG A 12 -4.81 11.44 -0.73
CA ARG A 12 -5.54 10.82 -1.83
C ARG A 12 -4.67 9.89 -2.68
N TYR A 13 -3.39 10.19 -2.85
CA TYR A 13 -2.43 9.39 -3.60
C TYR A 13 -1.99 8.15 -2.82
N ALA A 14 -1.76 8.28 -1.50
CA ALA A 14 -1.52 7.13 -0.63
C ALA A 14 -2.73 6.18 -0.61
N LEU A 15 -3.95 6.75 -0.48
CA LEU A 15 -5.20 6.00 -0.54
C LEU A 15 -5.45 5.35 -1.92
N ALA A 16 -5.10 6.03 -3.03
CA ALA A 16 -5.20 5.46 -4.36
C ALA A 16 -4.30 4.21 -4.52
N HIS A 17 -3.05 4.29 -4.07
CA HIS A 17 -2.16 3.14 -4.06
C HIS A 17 -2.67 2.03 -3.13
N ASN A 18 -3.21 2.36 -1.96
CA ASN A 18 -3.84 1.37 -1.08
C ASN A 18 -5.01 0.64 -1.78
N ASN A 19 -5.92 1.38 -2.41
CA ASN A 19 -7.09 0.80 -3.07
C ASN A 19 -6.70 -0.07 -4.28
N LEU A 20 -5.68 0.36 -5.04
CA LEU A 20 -5.14 -0.44 -6.13
C LEU A 20 -4.48 -1.73 -5.61
N GLY A 21 -3.76 -1.66 -4.49
CA GLY A 21 -3.21 -2.85 -3.83
C GLY A 21 -4.30 -3.84 -3.40
N ILE A 22 -5.41 -3.35 -2.86
CA ILE A 22 -6.57 -4.18 -2.50
C ILE A 22 -7.18 -4.84 -3.74
N ALA A 23 -7.36 -4.09 -4.82
CA ALA A 23 -7.87 -4.64 -6.07
C ALA A 23 -6.95 -5.74 -6.63
N LEU A 24 -5.62 -5.53 -6.59
CA LEU A 24 -4.64 -6.52 -7.06
C LEU A 24 -4.60 -7.77 -6.19
N LEU A 25 -4.77 -7.66 -4.87
CA LEU A 25 -4.94 -8.82 -3.99
C LEU A 25 -6.15 -9.67 -4.40
N ARG A 26 -7.29 -9.01 -4.68
CA ARG A 26 -8.51 -9.70 -5.13
C ARG A 26 -8.36 -10.34 -6.51
N LEU A 27 -7.46 -9.81 -7.34
CA LEU A 27 -7.10 -10.38 -8.64
C LEU A 27 -6.03 -11.48 -8.54
N GLY A 28 -5.60 -11.88 -7.34
CA GLY A 28 -4.56 -12.90 -7.16
C GLY A 28 -3.17 -12.44 -7.58
N ARG A 29 -2.90 -11.14 -7.58
CA ARG A 29 -1.61 -10.52 -7.95
C ARG A 29 -0.92 -9.91 -6.72
N PRO A 30 -0.53 -10.73 -5.71
CA PRO A 30 -0.05 -10.22 -4.43
C PRO A 30 1.31 -9.51 -4.53
N ALA A 31 2.18 -9.89 -5.47
CA ALA A 31 3.46 -9.22 -5.69
C ALA A 31 3.29 -7.74 -6.09
N GLU A 32 2.35 -7.46 -6.99
CA GLU A 32 2.05 -6.10 -7.44
C GLU A 32 1.28 -5.32 -6.37
N ALA A 33 0.40 -5.99 -5.64
CA ALA A 33 -0.27 -5.38 -4.49
C ALA A 33 0.75 -4.88 -3.45
N ALA A 34 1.76 -5.69 -3.12
CA ALA A 34 2.82 -5.31 -2.19
C ALA A 34 3.59 -4.05 -2.65
N ALA A 35 3.86 -3.92 -3.96
CA ALA A 35 4.52 -2.73 -4.51
C ALA A 35 3.67 -1.46 -4.34
N HIS A 36 2.36 -1.55 -4.52
CA HIS A 36 1.45 -0.44 -4.29
C HIS A 36 1.29 -0.10 -2.81
N PHE A 37 1.16 -1.08 -1.91
CA PHE A 37 1.12 -0.82 -0.47
C PHE A 37 2.42 -0.17 0.04
N ARG A 38 3.59 -0.60 -0.44
CA ARG A 38 4.86 0.08 -0.14
C ARG A 38 4.87 1.52 -0.65
N SER A 39 4.31 1.78 -1.82
CA SER A 39 4.17 3.15 -2.35
C SER A 39 3.24 4.00 -1.48
N ALA A 40 2.11 3.44 -1.04
CA ALA A 40 1.20 4.08 -0.11
C ALA A 40 1.90 4.44 1.21
N LEU A 41 2.69 3.52 1.79
CA LEU A 41 3.43 3.75 3.04
C LEU A 41 4.61 4.72 2.89
N ARG A 42 5.22 4.81 1.71
CA ARG A 42 6.19 5.88 1.43
C ARG A 42 5.52 7.24 1.42
N LEU A 43 4.26 7.33 0.98
CA LEU A 43 3.52 8.59 0.92
C LEU A 43 2.94 8.96 2.27
N ASP A 44 2.31 7.99 2.94
CA ASP A 44 1.75 8.11 4.27
C ASP A 44 2.19 6.89 5.12
N PRO A 45 3.28 7.03 5.89
CA PRO A 45 3.77 5.97 6.77
C PRO A 45 2.79 5.57 7.87
N ASP A 46 1.78 6.39 8.15
CA ASP A 46 0.77 6.15 9.19
C ASP A 46 -0.50 5.49 8.64
N LEU A 47 -0.53 5.18 7.33
CA LEU A 47 -1.66 4.51 6.69
C LEU A 47 -1.77 3.03 7.09
N SER A 48 -2.46 2.78 8.21
CA SER A 48 -2.67 1.44 8.78
C SER A 48 -3.25 0.43 7.80
N ASN A 49 -4.12 0.86 6.88
CA ASN A 49 -4.70 -0.01 5.86
C ASN A 49 -3.64 -0.55 4.90
N ALA A 50 -2.66 0.29 4.52
CA ALA A 50 -1.57 -0.15 3.65
C ALA A 50 -0.58 -1.06 4.37
N LYS A 51 -0.35 -0.90 5.68
CA LYS A 51 0.46 -1.84 6.48
C LYS A 51 -0.19 -3.22 6.52
N GLN A 52 -1.49 -3.27 6.80
CA GLN A 52 -2.26 -4.51 6.81
C GLN A 52 -2.29 -5.16 5.42
N GLY A 53 -2.56 -4.37 4.38
CA GLY A 53 -2.57 -4.84 2.99
C GLY A 53 -1.21 -5.40 2.55
N LEU A 54 -0.10 -4.77 2.95
CA LEU A 54 1.24 -5.28 2.68
C LEU A 54 1.47 -6.63 3.37
N GLN A 55 1.06 -6.78 4.63
CA GLN A 55 1.20 -8.04 5.35
C GLN A 55 0.38 -9.16 4.68
N SER A 56 -0.86 -8.90 4.30
CA SER A 56 -1.70 -9.85 3.56
C SER A 56 -1.09 -10.25 2.22
N ALA A 57 -0.52 -9.28 1.49
CA ALA A 57 0.18 -9.55 0.23
C ALA A 57 1.41 -10.43 0.42
N LEU A 58 2.24 -10.15 1.42
CA LEU A 58 3.43 -10.96 1.71
C LEU A 58 3.07 -12.39 2.15
N THR A 59 1.99 -12.55 2.94
CA THR A 59 1.49 -13.87 3.33
C THR A 59 0.98 -14.66 2.12
N ALA A 60 0.19 -14.02 1.25
CA ALA A 60 -0.30 -14.65 0.02
C ALA A 60 0.86 -15.07 -0.91
N MET A 61 1.90 -14.25 -1.04
CA MET A 61 3.10 -14.60 -1.82
C MET A 61 3.82 -15.84 -1.28
N LYS A 62 3.90 -15.99 0.06
CA LYS A 62 4.50 -17.18 0.69
C LYS A 62 3.67 -18.43 0.45
N GLN A 63 2.34 -18.29 0.42
CA GLN A 63 1.42 -19.42 0.20
C GLN A 63 1.33 -19.82 -1.29
N SER A 64 1.71 -18.94 -2.21
CA SER A 64 1.79 -19.23 -3.64
C SER A 64 3.16 -19.74 -4.09
N ALA A 65 4.14 -19.88 -3.17
CA ALA A 65 5.40 -20.55 -3.47
C ALA A 65 5.19 -22.08 -3.36
N PRO A 66 5.56 -22.87 -4.40
CA PRO A 66 5.42 -24.32 -4.40
C PRO A 66 6.36 -25.01 -3.40
#